data_AF-A0A8D8F9L5-F1
#
_entry.id   AF-A0A8D8F9L5-F1
#
_cell.length_a   1.000
_cell.length_b   1.000
_cell.length_c   1.000
_cell.angle_alpha   90.00
_cell.angle_beta   90.00
_cell.angle_gamma   90.00
#
_symmetry.space_group_name_H-M   'P 1'
#
loop_
_entity.id
_entity.type
_entity.pdbx_description
1 polymer ?
#
loop_
_entity_poly.entity_id
_entity_poly.type
_entity_poly.pdbx_seq_one_letter_code
_entity_poly.pdbx_strand_id
1 'polypeptide(L)'
;GVRGGKGKYYYEATVTDEGLCRVGWSTEIAALDLGTDRFGFGFGGTGKKSNCKQFDNYGEAFGKCDVIGCCLDLDRGEVSFTKNGVSLGVAFRIDGNIKGGSFFPAVVLKNAEMSFNFGETDFKHPVPEGFVAVCKVAHDNLAVNPNTGGEASTQDLKPKPNAPQALVIEPSRELAEQTFNQIQKFKKHLKDPDVRELLLIGGVNIKEQMEVLQRGVDIIVATPGRLEDLISNGYVLLTNCKFFVLDEADGLLKQGYTELIERLHKQIPKITADGRRLQMVVCSATLHSFEVKKLAERLMHFPTWVDLKGEDAVPETVHHVVCMVDPQKDASWQAMRAHVTTDGVHAKDNVRPGSNTAETLSEAIKMLKGEYTLRAINEHQMDRAIIFCRTKLDCDNLERYLRQVGGQKYSCVCLHGDRKPQERKANLEKFKAKQVKFLICTDVAARGLDVTGLPFIINVTLPDEKSNYVHRIGRVGRAERMGLAISLVATVPEKVWYHGQWCSSRGKNCWNTQLTDVKGCCMWYDEKMYLAEIEDHLNVTIQQVDKDLKVPMNDFDGKVTYGEKRLNTGTGYKDHVEQLTPVVKELARLEREAQVLYNKRFLVAQ
;
A
#
# COMPACT_ATOMS: atom_id res chain seq x y z
N GLY A 1 -8.90 -20.13 -30.09
CA GLY A 1 -10.34 -20.25 -30.37
C GLY A 1 -10.53 -20.67 -31.81
N VAL A 2 -11.78 -20.74 -32.26
CA VAL A 2 -12.14 -21.10 -33.63
C VAL A 2 -12.82 -19.92 -34.31
N ARG A 3 -12.44 -19.59 -35.54
CA ARG A 3 -13.12 -18.57 -36.33
C ARG A 3 -14.51 -19.06 -36.72
N GLY A 4 -15.45 -18.12 -36.76
CA GLY A 4 -16.82 -18.36 -37.21
C GLY A 4 -16.90 -18.81 -38.67
N GLY A 5 -18.05 -19.34 -39.06
CA GLY A 5 -18.34 -19.69 -40.47
C GLY A 5 -18.69 -21.15 -40.71
N LYS A 6 -17.70 -22.05 -40.68
CA LYS A 6 -17.85 -23.49 -41.01
C LYS A 6 -17.02 -24.40 -40.12
N GLY A 7 -17.42 -25.66 -40.04
CA GLY A 7 -16.73 -26.72 -39.31
C GLY A 7 -17.39 -27.09 -37.99
N LYS A 8 -16.91 -28.20 -37.41
CA LYS A 8 -17.44 -28.79 -36.18
C LYS A 8 -16.31 -29.02 -35.19
N TYR A 9 -16.43 -28.45 -33.99
CA TYR A 9 -15.36 -28.37 -33.02
C TYR A 9 -15.77 -28.92 -31.65
N TYR A 10 -14.84 -29.61 -30.99
CA TYR A 10 -15.09 -30.35 -29.78
C TYR A 10 -13.96 -30.24 -28.75
N TYR A 11 -14.33 -30.17 -27.48
CA TYR A 11 -13.43 -30.33 -26.34
C TYR A 11 -14.16 -30.99 -25.16
N GLU A 12 -13.41 -31.59 -24.24
CA GLU A 12 -13.96 -32.17 -23.00
C GLU A 12 -13.61 -31.32 -21.78
N ALA A 13 -14.54 -31.28 -20.83
CA ALA A 13 -14.35 -30.67 -19.52
C ALA A 13 -14.76 -31.69 -18.43
N THR A 14 -13.81 -32.15 -17.63
CA THR A 14 -14.06 -33.04 -16.48
C THR A 14 -14.20 -32.21 -15.22
N VAL A 15 -15.23 -32.46 -14.40
CA VAL A 15 -15.32 -31.89 -13.06
C VAL A 15 -14.42 -32.66 -12.10
N THR A 16 -13.43 -31.99 -11.50
CA THR A 16 -12.45 -32.62 -10.61
C THR A 16 -12.75 -32.39 -9.13
N ASP A 17 -13.57 -31.39 -8.79
CA ASP A 17 -14.00 -31.13 -7.42
C ASP A 17 -15.46 -30.69 -7.30
N GLU A 18 -16.03 -30.80 -6.10
CA GLU A 18 -17.40 -30.35 -5.84
C GLU A 18 -17.53 -28.83 -5.97
N GLY A 19 -18.71 -28.35 -6.37
CA GLY A 19 -19.01 -26.92 -6.47
C GLY A 19 -19.88 -26.56 -7.67
N LEU A 20 -20.08 -25.26 -7.90
CA LEU A 20 -20.87 -24.79 -9.03
C LEU A 20 -19.96 -24.56 -10.24
N CYS A 21 -20.23 -25.28 -11.32
CA CYS A 21 -19.52 -25.16 -12.58
C CYS A 21 -20.47 -24.92 -13.75
N ARG A 22 -19.99 -24.21 -14.76
CA ARG A 22 -20.65 -24.01 -16.04
C ARG A 22 -19.62 -23.97 -17.15
N VAL A 23 -19.84 -24.73 -18.21
CA VAL A 23 -18.92 -24.86 -19.35
C VAL A 23 -19.64 -24.59 -20.67
N GLY A 24 -18.89 -24.19 -21.70
CA GLY A 24 -19.44 -24.02 -23.04
C GLY A 24 -18.61 -23.11 -23.93
N TRP A 25 -19.29 -22.27 -24.70
CA TRP A 25 -18.64 -21.46 -25.74
C TRP A 25 -19.01 -19.98 -25.58
N SER A 26 -18.05 -19.10 -25.76
CA SER A 26 -18.23 -17.65 -25.75
C SER A 26 -17.62 -17.02 -26.98
N THR A 27 -18.21 -15.93 -27.47
CA THR A 27 -17.60 -15.14 -28.55
C THR A 27 -16.56 -14.16 -28.03
N GLU A 28 -15.79 -13.56 -28.94
CA GLU A 28 -14.79 -12.53 -28.61
C GLU A 28 -15.37 -11.25 -27.97
N ILE A 29 -16.65 -10.95 -28.19
CA ILE A 29 -17.33 -9.77 -27.63
C ILE A 29 -18.08 -10.08 -26.32
N ALA A 30 -18.01 -11.31 -25.81
CA ALA A 30 -18.68 -11.70 -24.58
C ALA A 30 -18.04 -11.05 -23.33
N ALA A 31 -18.85 -10.70 -22.34
CA ALA A 31 -18.40 -10.09 -21.08
C ALA A 31 -17.67 -11.06 -20.10
N LEU A 32 -17.25 -12.24 -20.56
CA LEU A 32 -16.63 -13.32 -19.77
C LEU A 32 -17.47 -13.85 -18.59
N ASP A 33 -18.79 -13.62 -18.61
CA ASP A 33 -19.74 -14.19 -17.65
C ASP A 33 -20.67 -15.18 -18.38
N LEU A 34 -20.19 -16.41 -18.53
CA LEU A 34 -20.81 -17.45 -19.35
C LEU A 34 -22.26 -17.71 -18.90
N GLY A 35 -23.22 -17.53 -19.82
CA GLY A 35 -24.64 -17.83 -19.61
C GLY A 35 -25.48 -16.67 -19.05
N THR A 36 -24.87 -15.64 -18.46
CA THR A 36 -25.57 -14.38 -18.15
C THR A 36 -25.44 -13.39 -19.31
N ASP A 37 -24.31 -13.45 -20.02
CA ASP A 37 -24.08 -12.69 -21.24
C ASP A 37 -24.84 -13.29 -22.45
N ARG A 38 -25.23 -12.45 -23.41
CA ARG A 38 -25.94 -12.89 -24.62
C ARG A 38 -25.03 -13.67 -25.59
N PHE A 39 -23.73 -13.46 -25.53
CA PHE A 39 -22.74 -14.08 -26.41
C PHE A 39 -22.01 -15.26 -25.75
N GLY A 40 -22.46 -15.69 -24.58
CA GLY A 40 -21.98 -16.91 -23.89
C GLY A 40 -23.05 -17.99 -23.84
N PHE A 41 -22.71 -19.20 -24.28
CA PHE A 41 -23.58 -20.36 -24.37
C PHE A 41 -23.12 -21.42 -23.38
N GLY A 42 -23.74 -21.48 -22.20
CA GLY A 42 -23.26 -22.29 -21.07
C GLY A 42 -24.20 -23.41 -20.66
N PHE A 43 -23.63 -24.55 -20.25
CA PHE A 43 -24.32 -25.65 -19.57
C PHE A 43 -23.76 -25.81 -18.16
N GLY A 44 -24.63 -25.72 -17.15
CA GLY A 44 -24.26 -25.70 -15.73
C GLY A 44 -24.50 -27.02 -15.02
N GLY A 45 -23.74 -27.27 -13.95
CA GLY A 45 -23.83 -28.49 -13.12
C GLY A 45 -25.21 -28.78 -12.54
N THR A 46 -26.11 -27.78 -12.51
CA THR A 46 -27.51 -27.94 -12.11
C THR A 46 -28.42 -28.54 -13.20
N GLY A 47 -27.87 -28.95 -14.35
CA GLY A 47 -28.63 -29.51 -15.48
C GLY A 47 -29.30 -28.45 -16.37
N LYS A 48 -28.99 -27.17 -16.13
CA LYS A 48 -29.58 -26.06 -16.87
C LYS A 48 -28.64 -25.53 -17.94
N LYS A 49 -29.19 -25.24 -19.12
CA LYS A 49 -28.53 -24.41 -20.12
C LYS A 49 -28.80 -22.93 -19.81
N SER A 50 -27.87 -22.07 -20.16
CA SER A 50 -27.96 -20.64 -19.89
C SER A 50 -27.36 -19.77 -20.99
N ASN A 51 -28.09 -18.71 -21.34
CA ASN A 51 -27.70 -17.65 -22.26
C ASN A 51 -28.51 -16.40 -21.93
N CYS A 52 -27.90 -15.20 -21.96
CA CYS A 52 -28.61 -13.92 -21.75
C CYS A 52 -29.43 -13.85 -20.44
N LYS A 53 -28.90 -14.41 -19.33
CA LYS A 53 -29.56 -14.51 -18.00
C LYS A 53 -30.82 -15.38 -17.97
N GLN A 54 -31.08 -16.16 -19.01
CA GLN A 54 -32.14 -17.18 -19.01
C GLN A 54 -31.54 -18.53 -18.62
N PHE A 55 -32.28 -19.30 -17.81
CA PHE A 55 -31.84 -20.58 -17.24
C PHE A 55 -32.91 -21.64 -17.46
N ASP A 56 -32.74 -22.41 -18.53
CA ASP A 56 -33.71 -23.42 -18.95
C ASP A 56 -33.23 -24.83 -18.60
N ASN A 57 -34.17 -25.70 -18.24
CA ASN A 57 -33.87 -27.12 -18.11
C ASN A 57 -33.46 -27.68 -19.48
N TYR A 58 -32.40 -28.47 -19.52
CA TYR A 58 -31.85 -28.98 -20.77
C TYR A 58 -31.36 -30.42 -20.66
N GLY A 59 -30.53 -30.71 -19.65
CA GLY A 59 -29.97 -32.03 -19.43
C GLY A 59 -29.97 -32.39 -17.95
N GLU A 60 -29.34 -33.51 -17.64
CA GLU A 60 -29.16 -33.90 -16.25
C GLU A 60 -28.11 -33.03 -15.54
N ALA A 61 -28.28 -32.87 -14.23
CA ALA A 61 -27.24 -32.33 -13.38
C ALA A 61 -25.95 -33.15 -13.49
N PHE A 62 -24.81 -32.48 -13.37
CA PHE A 62 -23.49 -33.10 -13.41
C PHE A 62 -22.60 -32.52 -12.30
N GLY A 63 -21.67 -33.33 -11.82
CA GLY A 63 -20.80 -33.00 -10.70
C GLY A 63 -19.48 -33.73 -10.79
N LYS A 64 -18.83 -33.91 -9.63
CA LYS A 64 -17.51 -34.54 -9.53
C LYS A 64 -17.45 -35.86 -10.32
N CYS A 65 -16.36 -36.04 -11.06
CA CYS A 65 -16.09 -37.16 -11.97
C CYS A 65 -16.88 -37.19 -13.28
N ASP A 66 -17.91 -36.36 -13.47
CA ASP A 66 -18.58 -36.28 -14.77
C ASP A 66 -17.71 -35.55 -15.82
N VAL A 67 -17.84 -36.01 -17.06
CA VAL A 67 -17.17 -35.45 -18.24
C VAL A 67 -18.21 -34.82 -19.15
N ILE A 68 -18.04 -33.53 -19.42
CA ILE A 68 -18.89 -32.77 -20.34
C ILE A 68 -18.14 -32.55 -21.65
N GLY A 69 -18.64 -33.15 -22.73
CA GLY A 69 -18.16 -32.84 -24.07
C GLY A 69 -18.91 -31.64 -24.64
N CYS A 70 -18.18 -30.61 -25.04
CA CYS A 70 -18.72 -29.35 -25.54
C CYS A 70 -18.61 -29.29 -27.06
N CYS A 71 -19.75 -29.34 -27.75
CA CYS A 71 -19.83 -29.44 -29.20
C CYS A 71 -20.26 -28.10 -29.82
N LEU A 72 -19.51 -27.62 -30.80
CA LEU A 72 -19.83 -26.45 -31.61
C LEU A 72 -19.93 -26.85 -33.08
N ASP A 73 -21.14 -26.92 -33.64
CA ASP A 73 -21.39 -27.18 -35.05
C ASP A 73 -21.63 -25.84 -35.76
N LEU A 74 -20.60 -25.26 -36.36
CA LEU A 74 -20.74 -24.03 -37.15
C LEU A 74 -21.37 -24.27 -38.51
N ASP A 75 -21.45 -25.49 -39.02
CA ASP A 75 -22.15 -25.73 -40.28
C ASP A 75 -23.65 -25.48 -40.07
N ARG A 76 -24.21 -26.01 -38.98
CA ARG A 76 -25.62 -25.84 -38.59
C ARG A 76 -25.88 -24.63 -37.70
N GLY A 77 -24.83 -24.04 -37.12
CA GLY A 77 -24.96 -22.96 -36.14
C GLY A 77 -25.57 -23.46 -34.83
N GLU A 78 -25.10 -24.60 -34.32
CA GLU A 78 -25.64 -25.25 -33.12
C GLU A 78 -24.56 -25.45 -32.05
N VAL A 79 -24.94 -25.25 -30.79
CA VAL A 79 -24.14 -25.64 -29.62
C VAL A 79 -24.88 -26.77 -28.92
N SER A 80 -24.18 -27.86 -28.65
CA SER A 80 -24.70 -29.03 -27.94
C SER A 80 -23.69 -29.56 -26.93
N PHE A 81 -24.16 -30.40 -26.02
CA PHE A 81 -23.33 -30.99 -24.98
C PHE A 81 -23.54 -32.50 -24.90
N THR A 82 -22.52 -33.19 -24.43
CA THR A 82 -22.58 -34.59 -24.04
C THR A 82 -22.25 -34.70 -22.55
N LYS A 83 -22.86 -35.64 -21.84
CA LYS A 83 -22.48 -36.01 -20.47
C LYS A 83 -22.02 -37.46 -20.48
N ASN A 84 -20.78 -37.71 -20.08
CA ASN A 84 -20.15 -39.03 -20.08
C ASN A 84 -20.30 -39.77 -21.42
N GLY A 85 -20.15 -39.04 -22.53
CA GLY A 85 -20.29 -39.55 -23.90
C GLY A 85 -21.72 -39.65 -24.43
N VAL A 86 -22.74 -39.42 -23.61
CA VAL A 86 -24.15 -39.45 -24.03
C VAL A 86 -24.60 -38.06 -24.47
N SER A 87 -25.15 -37.94 -25.68
CA SER A 87 -25.66 -36.67 -26.22
C SER A 87 -26.89 -36.18 -25.46
N LEU A 88 -26.89 -34.88 -25.12
CA LEU A 88 -28.01 -34.18 -24.49
C LEU A 88 -28.89 -33.44 -25.50
N GLY A 89 -28.63 -33.60 -26.81
CA GLY A 89 -29.33 -32.89 -27.88
C GLY A 89 -28.85 -31.45 -28.08
N VAL A 90 -29.55 -30.65 -28.88
CA VAL A 90 -29.14 -29.27 -29.19
C VAL A 90 -29.52 -28.34 -28.03
N ALA A 91 -28.53 -27.61 -27.48
CA ALA A 91 -28.76 -26.63 -26.42
C ALA A 91 -29.14 -25.26 -26.98
N PHE A 92 -28.38 -24.78 -27.98
CA PHE A 92 -28.53 -23.45 -28.53
C PHE A 92 -28.43 -23.46 -30.07
N ARG A 93 -29.16 -22.54 -30.70
CA ARG A 93 -28.98 -22.18 -32.10
C ARG A 93 -28.40 -20.78 -32.17
N ILE A 94 -27.27 -20.64 -32.87
CA ILE A 94 -26.50 -19.43 -33.00
C ILE A 94 -27.14 -18.56 -34.09
N ASP A 95 -27.38 -17.29 -33.77
CA ASP A 95 -27.86 -16.29 -34.74
C ASP A 95 -26.84 -16.13 -35.89
N GLY A 96 -27.32 -16.02 -37.12
CA GLY A 96 -26.50 -15.79 -38.31
C GLY A 96 -25.60 -14.55 -38.21
N ASN A 97 -26.03 -13.53 -37.45
CA ASN A 97 -25.22 -12.32 -37.20
C ASN A 97 -23.98 -12.59 -36.32
N ILE A 98 -24.02 -13.62 -35.47
CA ILE A 98 -22.96 -13.95 -34.51
C ILE A 98 -22.12 -15.12 -35.02
N LYS A 99 -22.70 -15.97 -35.89
CA LYS A 99 -22.08 -17.16 -36.48
C LYS A 99 -20.74 -16.88 -37.18
N GLY A 100 -20.55 -15.69 -37.73
CA GLY A 100 -19.29 -15.26 -38.37
C GLY A 100 -18.18 -14.86 -37.39
N GLY A 101 -18.50 -14.64 -36.11
CA GLY A 101 -17.54 -14.26 -35.09
C GLY A 101 -16.73 -15.44 -34.54
N SER A 102 -15.63 -15.14 -33.86
CA SER A 102 -14.78 -16.16 -33.23
C SER A 102 -15.42 -16.73 -31.96
N PHE A 103 -15.26 -18.04 -31.74
CA PHE A 103 -15.72 -18.75 -30.55
C PHE A 103 -14.55 -19.34 -29.75
N PHE A 104 -14.66 -19.26 -28.43
CA PHE A 104 -13.67 -19.73 -27.48
C PHE A 104 -14.32 -20.67 -26.46
N PRO A 105 -13.66 -21.79 -26.09
CA PRO A 105 -14.02 -22.53 -24.91
C PRO A 105 -14.08 -21.60 -23.69
N ALA A 106 -15.15 -21.71 -22.91
CA ALA A 106 -15.41 -20.83 -21.78
C ALA A 106 -15.89 -21.64 -20.57
N VAL A 107 -15.55 -21.15 -19.38
CA VAL A 107 -15.96 -21.74 -18.11
C VAL A 107 -16.22 -20.66 -17.07
N VAL A 108 -17.20 -20.89 -16.21
CA VAL A 108 -17.41 -20.16 -14.96
C VAL A 108 -17.45 -21.17 -13.81
N LEU A 109 -16.65 -20.92 -12.79
CA LEU A 109 -16.52 -21.78 -11.61
C LEU A 109 -16.80 -20.96 -10.34
N LYS A 110 -17.44 -21.57 -9.35
CA LYS A 110 -17.54 -21.07 -7.99
C LYS A 110 -17.29 -22.20 -7.02
N ASN A 111 -16.16 -22.13 -6.32
CA ASN A 111 -15.65 -23.14 -5.41
C ASN A 111 -15.61 -24.53 -6.06
N ALA A 112 -15.21 -24.63 -7.32
CA ALA A 112 -15.14 -25.87 -8.08
C ALA A 112 -13.84 -25.92 -8.89
N GLU A 113 -13.38 -27.12 -9.22
CA GLU A 113 -12.25 -27.35 -10.12
C GLU A 113 -12.69 -28.18 -11.33
N MET A 114 -12.12 -27.87 -12.50
CA MET A 114 -12.35 -28.60 -13.74
C MET A 114 -11.06 -28.75 -14.54
N SER A 115 -10.91 -29.91 -15.19
CA SER A 115 -9.84 -30.20 -16.14
C SER A 115 -10.37 -30.17 -17.57
N PHE A 116 -9.63 -29.54 -18.48
CA PHE A 116 -10.01 -29.39 -19.89
C PHE A 116 -9.08 -30.18 -20.79
N ASN A 117 -9.65 -30.97 -21.71
CA ASN A 117 -8.91 -31.60 -22.79
C ASN A 117 -9.37 -31.00 -24.12
N PHE A 118 -8.47 -30.33 -24.84
CA PHE A 118 -8.74 -29.76 -26.16
C PHE A 118 -8.36 -30.70 -27.32
N GLY A 119 -7.90 -31.92 -27.00
CA GLY A 119 -7.56 -33.03 -27.89
C GLY A 119 -6.06 -33.27 -28.09
N GLU A 120 -5.21 -32.73 -27.21
CA GLU A 120 -3.77 -33.04 -27.18
C GLU A 120 -3.51 -34.43 -26.61
N THR A 121 -4.37 -34.88 -25.69
CA THR A 121 -4.43 -36.25 -25.17
C THR A 121 -5.72 -36.92 -25.65
N ASP A 122 -5.78 -38.25 -25.54
CA ASP A 122 -7.01 -39.00 -25.85
C ASP A 122 -8.19 -38.50 -25.00
N PHE A 123 -9.35 -38.34 -25.63
CA PHE A 123 -10.60 -38.00 -24.96
C PHE A 123 -11.10 -39.19 -24.16
N LYS A 124 -11.76 -38.93 -23.02
CA LYS A 124 -12.34 -39.98 -22.17
C LYS A 124 -13.52 -40.66 -22.83
N HIS A 125 -14.25 -39.95 -23.68
CA HIS A 125 -15.36 -40.48 -24.45
C HIS A 125 -15.15 -40.31 -25.95
N PRO A 126 -15.80 -41.15 -26.79
CA PRO A 126 -15.73 -41.01 -28.23
C PRO A 126 -16.20 -39.63 -28.69
N VAL A 127 -15.41 -38.99 -29.55
CA VAL A 127 -15.76 -37.71 -30.17
C VAL A 127 -16.99 -37.92 -31.07
N PRO A 128 -18.02 -37.06 -31.01
CA PRO A 128 -19.18 -37.16 -31.89
C PRO A 128 -18.79 -37.12 -33.37
N GLU A 129 -19.54 -37.84 -34.20
CA GLU A 129 -19.21 -38.01 -35.62
C GLU A 129 -19.06 -36.67 -36.36
N GLY A 130 -17.93 -36.51 -37.05
CA GLY A 130 -17.61 -35.32 -37.83
C GLY A 130 -17.09 -34.12 -37.03
N PHE A 131 -16.95 -34.22 -35.70
CA PHE A 131 -16.33 -33.18 -34.88
C PHE A 131 -14.81 -33.33 -34.82
N VAL A 132 -14.12 -32.19 -34.81
CA VAL A 132 -12.67 -32.10 -34.71
C VAL A 132 -12.27 -31.49 -33.37
N ALA A 133 -11.22 -32.02 -32.75
CA ALA A 133 -10.62 -31.46 -31.55
C ALA A 133 -10.21 -29.99 -31.74
N VAL A 134 -10.42 -29.15 -30.73
CA VAL A 134 -10.03 -27.72 -30.78
C VAL A 134 -8.53 -27.53 -31.02
N CYS A 135 -7.66 -28.42 -30.55
CA CYS A 135 -6.21 -28.32 -30.81
C CYS A 135 -5.82 -28.67 -32.26
N LYS A 136 -6.70 -29.34 -33.02
CA LYS A 136 -6.47 -29.75 -34.43
C LYS A 136 -7.16 -28.83 -35.43
N VAL A 137 -7.59 -27.64 -34.98
CA VAL A 137 -8.20 -26.63 -35.83
C VAL A 137 -7.21 -26.22 -36.93
N ALA A 138 -7.65 -26.25 -38.18
CA ALA A 138 -6.85 -25.81 -39.30
C ALA A 138 -6.42 -24.35 -39.12
N HIS A 139 -5.20 -24.01 -39.55
CA HIS A 139 -4.60 -22.68 -39.34
C HIS A 139 -5.53 -21.53 -39.81
N ASP A 140 -6.23 -21.72 -40.94
CA ASP A 140 -7.16 -20.72 -41.50
C ASP A 140 -8.39 -20.46 -40.63
N ASN A 141 -8.75 -21.42 -39.77
CA ASN A 141 -9.88 -21.34 -38.84
C ASN A 141 -9.45 -21.04 -37.41
N LEU A 142 -8.17 -20.73 -37.17
CA LEU A 142 -7.66 -20.40 -35.83
C LEU A 142 -8.02 -18.95 -35.47
N ALA A 143 -8.60 -18.75 -34.29
CA ALA A 143 -8.87 -17.42 -33.73
C ALA A 143 -7.97 -17.14 -32.51
N VAL A 144 -7.27 -16.01 -32.54
CA VAL A 144 -6.45 -15.50 -31.43
C VAL A 144 -7.36 -14.76 -30.44
N ASN A 145 -7.13 -14.96 -29.14
CA ASN A 145 -7.94 -14.32 -28.11
C ASN A 145 -7.52 -12.85 -27.95
N PRO A 146 -8.41 -11.85 -28.09
CA PRO A 146 -8.02 -10.44 -27.95
C PRO A 146 -7.67 -10.03 -26.51
N ASN A 147 -8.08 -10.83 -25.50
CA ASN A 147 -7.79 -10.59 -24.09
C ASN A 147 -6.41 -11.09 -23.66
N THR A 148 -5.70 -11.84 -24.50
CA THR A 148 -4.26 -12.02 -24.35
C THR A 148 -3.61 -10.77 -24.94
N GLY A 149 -3.11 -9.88 -24.08
CA GLY A 149 -2.58 -8.59 -24.51
C GLY A 149 -1.51 -8.76 -25.59
N GLY A 150 -1.84 -8.38 -26.82
CA GLY A 150 -0.94 -8.41 -27.97
C GLY A 150 -0.50 -9.81 -28.41
N GLU A 151 -0.23 -9.98 -29.69
CA GLU A 151 0.53 -11.11 -30.20
C GLU A 151 1.87 -11.18 -29.45
N ALA A 152 1.99 -12.08 -28.48
CA ALA A 152 3.25 -12.73 -28.26
C ALA A 152 3.48 -13.58 -29.51
N SER A 153 4.08 -12.98 -30.52
CA SER A 153 4.82 -13.76 -31.51
C SER A 153 5.67 -14.75 -30.72
N THR A 154 5.63 -16.02 -31.09
CA THR A 154 6.46 -17.09 -30.49
C THR A 154 7.96 -16.84 -30.66
N GLN A 155 8.36 -15.66 -31.13
CA GLN A 155 9.74 -15.18 -31.26
C GLN A 155 10.19 -14.26 -30.10
N ASP A 156 9.30 -13.68 -29.29
CA ASP A 156 9.65 -12.75 -28.19
C ASP A 156 9.46 -13.38 -26.78
N LEU A 157 9.97 -14.60 -26.58
CA LEU A 157 10.01 -15.24 -25.25
C LEU A 157 10.92 -14.51 -24.24
N LYS A 158 11.71 -13.52 -24.70
CA LYS A 158 12.59 -12.75 -23.83
C LYS A 158 11.92 -11.43 -23.45
N PRO A 159 11.60 -11.20 -22.17
CA PRO A 159 11.03 -9.94 -21.73
C PRO A 159 11.87 -8.75 -22.17
N LYS A 160 11.21 -7.67 -22.61
CA LYS A 160 11.90 -6.42 -22.95
C LYS A 160 12.71 -5.95 -21.74
N PRO A 161 13.94 -5.43 -21.94
CA PRO A 161 14.80 -5.01 -20.83
C PRO A 161 14.11 -4.03 -19.86
N ASN A 162 13.27 -3.14 -20.38
CA ASN A 162 12.56 -2.14 -19.60
C ASN A 162 11.17 -2.59 -19.10
N ALA A 163 10.91 -3.91 -19.03
CA ALA A 163 9.68 -4.51 -18.52
C ALA A 163 9.96 -5.35 -17.25
N PRO A 164 9.93 -4.74 -16.04
CA PRO A 164 10.27 -5.43 -14.80
C PRO A 164 9.25 -6.52 -14.44
N GLN A 165 9.71 -7.51 -13.66
CA GLN A 165 8.86 -8.55 -13.09
C GLN A 165 8.17 -8.09 -11.81
N ALA A 166 8.76 -7.16 -11.06
CA ALA A 166 8.19 -6.62 -9.84
C ALA A 166 8.22 -5.09 -9.84
N LEU A 167 7.12 -4.50 -9.39
CA LEU A 167 6.97 -3.07 -9.18
C LEU A 167 6.56 -2.81 -7.73
N VAL A 168 7.40 -2.08 -7.00
CA VAL A 168 7.17 -1.64 -5.62
C VAL A 168 6.95 -0.13 -5.60
N ILE A 169 5.79 0.30 -5.12
CA ILE A 169 5.43 1.72 -5.01
C ILE A 169 5.49 2.16 -3.56
N GLU A 170 6.17 3.28 -3.35
CA GLU A 170 6.50 3.83 -2.04
C GLU A 170 6.05 5.30 -1.96
N PRO A 171 5.38 5.75 -0.89
CA PRO A 171 4.83 7.11 -0.79
C PRO A 171 5.87 8.21 -0.66
N SER A 172 7.11 7.89 -0.30
CA SER A 172 8.17 8.87 -0.08
C SER A 172 9.50 8.43 -0.70
N ARG A 173 10.37 9.43 -0.95
CA ARG A 173 11.70 9.19 -1.51
C ARG A 173 12.56 8.36 -0.57
N GLU A 174 12.46 8.67 0.71
CA GLU A 174 13.23 8.10 1.79
C GLU A 174 12.86 6.62 2.01
N LEU A 175 11.57 6.27 1.93
CA LEU A 175 11.12 4.89 2.03
C LEU A 175 11.53 4.08 0.79
N ALA A 176 11.38 4.65 -0.40
CA ALA A 176 11.87 4.03 -1.64
C ALA A 176 13.37 3.72 -1.60
N GLU A 177 14.19 4.66 -1.11
CA GLU A 177 15.62 4.44 -0.90
C GLU A 177 15.89 3.31 0.12
N GLN A 178 15.10 3.20 1.18
CA GLN A 178 15.25 2.15 2.19
C GLN A 178 14.91 0.76 1.63
N THR A 179 13.75 0.62 1.00
CA THR A 179 13.31 -0.63 0.35
C THR A 179 14.33 -1.07 -0.69
N PHE A 180 14.80 -0.14 -1.53
CA PHE A 180 15.85 -0.39 -2.50
C PHE A 180 17.15 -0.87 -1.85
N ASN A 181 17.63 -0.20 -0.80
CA ASN A 181 18.83 -0.60 -0.08
C ASN A 181 18.71 -2.00 0.56
N GLN A 182 17.51 -2.39 1.02
CA GLN A 182 17.28 -3.74 1.52
C GLN A 182 17.35 -4.77 0.40
N ILE A 183 16.73 -4.51 -0.76
CA ILE A 183 16.85 -5.36 -1.94
C ILE A 183 18.32 -5.55 -2.33
N GLN A 184 19.13 -4.48 -2.31
CA GLN A 184 20.57 -4.59 -2.59
C GLN A 184 21.33 -5.46 -1.57
N LYS A 185 20.93 -5.46 -0.30
CA LYS A 185 21.52 -6.35 0.71
C LYS A 185 21.15 -7.80 0.44
N PHE A 186 19.87 -8.10 0.17
CA PHE A 186 19.42 -9.46 -0.15
C PHE A 186 20.04 -9.99 -1.43
N LYS A 187 20.11 -9.17 -2.48
CA LYS A 187 20.71 -9.51 -3.77
C LYS A 187 22.13 -10.05 -3.66
N LYS A 188 22.95 -9.55 -2.73
CA LYS A 188 24.33 -10.04 -2.54
C LYS A 188 24.42 -11.55 -2.27
N HIS A 189 23.33 -12.15 -1.81
CA HIS A 189 23.23 -13.57 -1.51
C HIS A 189 22.56 -14.39 -2.63
N LEU A 190 22.07 -13.73 -3.69
CA LEU A 190 21.43 -14.34 -4.86
C LEU A 190 22.36 -14.18 -6.06
N LYS A 191 23.13 -15.23 -6.36
CA LYS A 191 24.08 -15.23 -7.50
C LYS A 191 23.48 -15.81 -8.79
N ASP A 192 22.44 -16.62 -8.65
CA ASP A 192 21.72 -17.23 -9.78
C ASP A 192 20.23 -17.39 -9.41
N PRO A 193 19.32 -16.58 -10.00
CA PRO A 193 19.60 -15.50 -10.96
C PRO A 193 20.21 -14.25 -10.29
N ASP A 194 21.01 -13.48 -11.04
CA ASP A 194 21.41 -12.12 -10.66
C ASP A 194 20.22 -11.17 -10.83
N VAL A 195 19.71 -10.65 -9.71
CA VAL A 195 18.51 -9.82 -9.68
C VAL A 195 18.89 -8.37 -10.00
N ARG A 196 18.37 -7.76 -11.07
CA ARG A 196 18.65 -6.34 -11.39
C ARG A 196 17.56 -5.44 -10.86
N GLU A 197 17.95 -4.44 -10.09
CA GLU A 197 17.09 -3.52 -9.38
C GLU A 197 17.30 -2.07 -9.87
N LEU A 198 16.24 -1.27 -9.90
CA LEU A 198 16.32 0.16 -10.20
C LEU A 198 15.43 0.99 -9.27
N LEU A 199 16.00 2.10 -8.78
CA LEU A 199 15.31 3.09 -7.97
C LEU A 199 14.83 4.26 -8.83
N LEU A 200 13.51 4.46 -8.88
CA LEU A 200 12.86 5.53 -9.63
C LEU A 200 12.24 6.58 -8.71
N ILE A 201 13.05 7.59 -8.38
CA ILE A 201 12.65 8.72 -7.53
C ILE A 201 12.95 10.07 -8.18
N GLY A 202 12.18 11.10 -7.84
CA GLY A 202 12.39 12.46 -8.34
C GLY A 202 13.71 13.06 -7.87
N GLY A 203 14.33 13.94 -8.66
CA GLY A 203 15.64 14.56 -8.32
C GLY A 203 16.87 13.72 -8.65
N VAL A 204 16.70 12.61 -9.38
CA VAL A 204 17.79 11.83 -10.00
C VAL A 204 17.77 12.10 -11.52
N ASN A 205 18.95 12.07 -12.15
CA ASN A 205 19.07 12.32 -13.59
C ASN A 205 18.33 11.24 -14.39
N ILE A 206 17.45 11.67 -15.30
CA ILE A 206 16.65 10.78 -16.15
C ILE A 206 17.54 9.91 -17.04
N LYS A 207 18.63 10.47 -17.58
CA LYS A 207 19.50 9.75 -18.52
C LYS A 207 20.16 8.53 -17.88
N GLU A 208 20.63 8.68 -16.65
CA GLU A 208 21.22 7.57 -15.87
C GLU A 208 20.20 6.45 -15.64
N GLN A 209 18.94 6.80 -15.32
CA GLN A 209 17.88 5.80 -15.15
C GLN A 209 17.54 5.09 -16.47
N MET A 210 17.53 5.81 -17.59
CA MET A 210 17.29 5.24 -18.91
C MET A 210 18.39 4.27 -19.34
N GLU A 211 19.65 4.59 -19.07
CA GLU A 211 20.78 3.69 -19.35
C GLU A 211 20.67 2.36 -18.60
N VAL A 212 20.21 2.39 -17.35
CA VAL A 212 19.98 1.17 -16.56
C VAL A 212 18.78 0.39 -17.12
N LEU A 213 17.67 1.06 -17.45
CA LEU A 213 16.51 0.41 -18.08
C LEU A 213 16.86 -0.29 -19.40
N GLN A 214 17.75 0.28 -20.20
CA GLN A 214 18.22 -0.33 -21.45
C GLN A 214 19.04 -1.61 -21.23
N ARG A 215 19.79 -1.71 -20.13
CA ARG A 215 20.54 -2.92 -19.74
C ARG A 215 19.63 -4.01 -19.17
N GLY A 216 18.45 -3.62 -18.71
CA GLY A 216 17.40 -4.48 -18.24
C GLY A 216 17.26 -4.51 -16.73
N VAL A 217 16.01 -4.53 -16.27
CA VAL A 217 15.65 -4.44 -14.85
C VAL A 217 14.61 -5.51 -14.52
N ASP A 218 14.78 -6.17 -13.38
CA ASP A 218 13.87 -7.19 -12.87
C ASP A 218 12.94 -6.62 -11.79
N ILE A 219 13.43 -5.71 -10.94
CA ILE A 219 12.66 -5.06 -9.87
C ILE A 219 12.78 -3.54 -9.95
N ILE A 220 11.65 -2.85 -9.97
CA ILE A 220 11.60 -1.39 -9.83
C ILE A 220 11.03 -1.04 -8.45
N VAL A 221 11.76 -0.20 -7.70
CA VAL A 221 11.23 0.51 -6.52
C VAL A 221 11.06 1.98 -6.89
N ALA A 222 9.87 2.55 -6.67
CA ALA A 222 9.58 3.88 -7.19
C ALA A 222 8.65 4.72 -6.32
N THR A 223 8.83 6.04 -6.41
CA THR A 223 7.80 7.01 -5.98
C THR A 223 6.80 7.25 -7.12
N PRO A 224 5.49 7.45 -6.84
CA PRO A 224 4.44 7.45 -7.85
C PRO A 224 4.65 8.44 -9.00
N GLY A 225 4.97 9.71 -8.70
CA GLY A 225 5.12 10.73 -9.75
C GLY A 225 6.26 10.41 -10.73
N ARG A 226 7.41 9.94 -10.22
CA ARG A 226 8.55 9.59 -11.08
C ARG A 226 8.26 8.37 -11.96
N LEU A 227 7.55 7.40 -11.40
CA LEU A 227 7.13 6.19 -12.10
C LEU A 227 6.16 6.53 -13.23
N GLU A 228 5.17 7.36 -12.95
CA GLU A 228 4.16 7.80 -13.92
C GLU A 228 4.80 8.53 -15.10
N ASP A 229 5.76 9.42 -14.85
CA ASP A 229 6.51 10.11 -15.90
C ASP A 229 7.20 9.11 -16.85
N LEU A 230 7.85 8.09 -16.31
CA LEU A 230 8.61 7.13 -17.12
C LEU A 230 7.73 6.13 -17.87
N ILE A 231 6.57 5.78 -17.32
CA ILE A 231 5.57 4.94 -18.01
C ILE A 231 4.88 5.72 -19.12
N SER A 232 4.46 6.96 -18.85
CA SER A 232 3.72 7.79 -19.81
C SER A 232 4.57 8.13 -21.05
N ASN A 233 5.89 8.22 -20.89
CA ASN A 233 6.83 8.42 -21.99
C ASN A 233 7.29 7.10 -22.65
N GLY A 234 6.78 5.94 -22.22
CA GLY A 234 7.13 4.63 -22.78
C GLY A 234 8.51 4.10 -22.39
N TYR A 235 9.20 4.71 -21.41
CA TYR A 235 10.50 4.26 -20.94
C TYR A 235 10.42 3.02 -20.05
N VAL A 236 9.32 2.86 -19.32
CA VAL A 236 9.02 1.67 -18.52
C VAL A 236 7.75 1.01 -19.06
N LEU A 237 7.82 -0.31 -19.28
CA LEU A 237 6.68 -1.11 -19.75
C LEU A 237 6.17 -1.99 -18.62
N LEU A 238 4.85 -2.11 -18.48
CA LEU A 238 4.21 -2.93 -17.43
C LEU A 238 3.86 -4.35 -17.90
N THR A 239 4.20 -4.69 -19.15
CA THR A 239 3.76 -5.91 -19.85
C THR A 239 4.30 -7.21 -19.28
N ASN A 240 5.34 -7.16 -18.45
CA ASN A 240 5.94 -8.34 -17.80
C ASN A 240 5.82 -8.31 -16.27
N CYS A 241 5.07 -7.37 -15.71
CA CYS A 241 4.92 -7.22 -14.27
C CYS A 241 4.08 -8.38 -13.69
N LYS A 242 4.68 -9.14 -12.77
CA LYS A 242 4.09 -10.29 -12.07
C LYS A 242 3.77 -9.99 -10.61
N PHE A 243 4.51 -9.06 -10.01
CA PHE A 243 4.34 -8.64 -8.62
C PHE A 243 4.07 -7.13 -8.57
N PHE A 244 2.94 -6.74 -8.00
CA PHE A 244 2.59 -5.35 -7.79
C PHE A 244 2.44 -5.07 -6.30
N VAL A 245 3.39 -4.32 -5.74
CA VAL A 245 3.48 -4.06 -4.31
C VAL A 245 3.18 -2.60 -4.03
N LEU A 246 2.23 -2.34 -3.13
CA LEU A 246 1.94 -1.03 -2.59
C LEU A 246 2.36 -1.05 -1.12
N ASP A 247 3.43 -0.33 -0.78
CA ASP A 247 3.85 -0.16 0.62
C ASP A 247 3.34 1.19 1.16
N GLU A 248 3.09 1.25 2.48
CA GLU A 248 2.40 2.35 3.17
C GLU A 248 1.18 2.86 2.36
N ALA A 249 0.27 1.94 1.99
CA ALA A 249 -0.81 2.22 1.06
C ALA A 249 -1.78 3.31 1.54
N ASP A 250 -2.00 3.44 2.84
CA ASP A 250 -2.73 4.57 3.42
C ASP A 250 -2.03 5.91 3.19
N GLY A 251 -0.70 5.93 3.29
CA GLY A 251 0.14 7.06 2.93
C GLY A 251 0.03 7.44 1.45
N LEU A 252 -0.04 6.46 0.54
CA LEU A 252 -0.25 6.68 -0.90
C LEU A 252 -1.64 7.27 -1.19
N LEU A 253 -2.68 6.72 -0.56
CA LEU A 253 -4.07 7.15 -0.75
C LEU A 253 -4.31 8.57 -0.22
N LYS A 254 -3.79 8.89 0.97
CA LYS A 254 -3.87 10.25 1.56
C LYS A 254 -3.19 11.31 0.70
N GLN A 255 -2.14 10.94 -0.04
CA GLN A 255 -1.45 11.85 -0.97
C GLN A 255 -2.19 12.00 -2.32
N GLY A 256 -3.31 11.32 -2.52
CA GLY A 256 -4.13 11.44 -3.73
C GLY A 256 -3.68 10.56 -4.90
N TYR A 257 -2.90 9.49 -4.66
CA TYR A 257 -2.41 8.60 -5.72
C TYR A 257 -3.38 7.49 -6.13
N THR A 258 -4.62 7.50 -5.64
CA THR A 258 -5.65 6.48 -5.92
C THR A 258 -5.85 6.24 -7.42
N GLU A 259 -6.06 7.30 -8.19
CA GLU A 259 -6.28 7.20 -9.64
C GLU A 259 -5.07 6.64 -10.39
N LEU A 260 -3.86 7.02 -9.97
CA LEU A 260 -2.63 6.51 -10.55
C LEU A 260 -2.50 5.01 -10.30
N ILE A 261 -2.73 4.54 -9.06
CA ILE A 261 -2.70 3.12 -8.72
C ILE A 261 -3.71 2.33 -9.56
N GLU A 262 -4.93 2.86 -9.74
CA GLU A 262 -5.94 2.24 -10.61
C GLU A 262 -5.50 2.16 -12.07
N ARG A 263 -4.91 3.24 -12.60
CA ARG A 263 -4.40 3.27 -13.99
C ARG A 263 -3.27 2.26 -14.18
N LEU A 264 -2.30 2.21 -13.25
CA LEU A 264 -1.20 1.25 -13.29
C LEU A 264 -1.74 -0.17 -13.23
N HIS A 265 -2.63 -0.45 -12.28
CA HIS A 265 -3.28 -1.76 -12.18
C HIS A 265 -3.96 -2.12 -13.51
N LYS A 266 -4.70 -1.21 -14.15
CA LYS A 266 -5.36 -1.48 -15.44
C LYS A 266 -4.38 -1.83 -16.57
N GLN A 267 -3.17 -1.23 -16.57
CA GLN A 267 -2.14 -1.47 -17.58
C GLN A 267 -1.33 -2.75 -17.34
N ILE A 268 -1.23 -3.23 -16.09
CA ILE A 268 -0.52 -4.47 -15.76
C ILE A 268 -1.37 -5.68 -16.18
N PRO A 269 -0.81 -6.65 -16.94
CA PRO A 269 -1.50 -7.90 -17.26
C PRO A 269 -1.99 -8.62 -16.00
N LYS A 270 -3.26 -9.02 -15.98
CA LYS A 270 -3.85 -9.77 -14.84
C LYS A 270 -3.42 -11.23 -14.84
N ILE A 271 -3.13 -11.75 -16.02
CA ILE A 271 -2.55 -13.07 -16.25
C ILE A 271 -1.23 -12.85 -16.98
N THR A 272 -0.16 -13.41 -16.44
CA THR A 272 1.19 -13.31 -16.97
C THR A 272 1.39 -14.32 -18.12
N ALA A 273 2.45 -14.15 -18.92
CA ALA A 273 2.71 -15.00 -20.09
C ALA A 273 2.87 -16.49 -19.75
N ASP A 274 3.26 -16.82 -18.52
CA ASP A 274 3.36 -18.18 -17.97
C ASP A 274 2.05 -18.68 -17.34
N GLY A 275 0.92 -18.01 -17.59
CA GLY A 275 -0.43 -18.41 -17.15
C GLY A 275 -0.73 -18.14 -15.68
N ARG A 276 0.19 -17.51 -14.94
CA ARG A 276 -0.01 -17.17 -13.52
C ARG A 276 -0.79 -15.87 -13.37
N ARG A 277 -1.39 -15.67 -12.21
CA ARG A 277 -2.10 -14.42 -11.88
C ARG A 277 -1.11 -13.37 -11.40
N LEU A 278 -1.40 -12.11 -11.69
CA LEU A 278 -0.73 -10.98 -11.03
C LEU A 278 -0.86 -11.12 -9.51
N GLN A 279 0.27 -11.17 -8.81
CA GLN A 279 0.27 -11.15 -7.36
C GLN A 279 0.37 -9.70 -6.89
N MET A 280 -0.62 -9.28 -6.10
CA MET A 280 -0.66 -7.96 -5.50
C MET A 280 -0.43 -8.06 -3.99
N VAL A 281 0.45 -7.21 -3.45
CA VAL A 281 0.73 -7.11 -2.02
C VAL A 281 0.46 -5.67 -1.60
N VAL A 282 -0.35 -5.49 -0.56
CA VAL A 282 -0.69 -4.16 -0.03
C VAL A 282 -0.31 -4.16 1.45
N CYS A 283 0.70 -3.36 1.79
CA CYS A 283 1.12 -3.12 3.16
C CYS A 283 0.54 -1.77 3.62
N SER A 284 -0.10 -1.75 4.77
CA SER A 284 -0.66 -0.53 5.37
C SER A 284 -0.69 -0.70 6.87
N ALA A 285 -0.42 0.39 7.60
CA ALA A 285 -0.63 0.39 9.05
C ALA A 285 -2.14 0.39 9.38
N THR A 286 -2.96 1.00 8.52
CA THR A 286 -4.41 1.13 8.72
C THR A 286 -5.20 0.21 7.78
N LEU A 287 -4.97 -1.11 7.86
CA LEU A 287 -5.63 -2.12 7.02
C LEU A 287 -7.16 -2.01 7.04
N HIS A 288 -7.74 -1.56 8.15
CA HIS A 288 -9.19 -1.44 8.33
C HIS A 288 -9.80 -0.11 7.90
N SER A 289 -8.97 0.85 7.48
CA SER A 289 -9.48 2.11 6.96
C SER A 289 -10.37 1.88 5.73
N PHE A 290 -11.43 2.67 5.61
CA PHE A 290 -12.39 2.55 4.51
C PHE A 290 -11.71 2.61 3.14
N GLU A 291 -10.76 3.53 2.96
CA GLU A 291 -10.05 3.71 1.69
C GLU A 291 -9.15 2.52 1.34
N VAL A 292 -8.43 1.93 2.30
CA VAL A 292 -7.59 0.75 2.06
C VAL A 292 -8.44 -0.49 1.77
N LYS A 293 -9.54 -0.70 2.53
CA LYS A 293 -10.51 -1.77 2.26
C LYS A 293 -11.10 -1.67 0.87
N LYS A 294 -11.59 -0.49 0.50
CA LYS A 294 -12.16 -0.21 -0.82
C LYS A 294 -11.15 -0.42 -1.95
N LEU A 295 -9.88 -0.04 -1.76
CA LEU A 295 -8.81 -0.33 -2.72
C LEU A 295 -8.62 -1.85 -2.87
N ALA A 296 -8.48 -2.58 -1.76
CA ALA A 296 -8.24 -4.01 -1.75
C ALA A 296 -9.39 -4.78 -2.43
N GLU A 297 -10.65 -4.50 -2.06
CA GLU A 297 -11.84 -5.12 -2.66
C GLU A 297 -11.96 -4.87 -4.16
N ARG A 298 -11.51 -3.71 -4.63
CA ARG A 298 -11.62 -3.31 -6.03
C ARG A 298 -10.49 -3.86 -6.90
N LEU A 299 -9.27 -3.94 -6.39
CA LEU A 299 -8.09 -4.26 -7.19
C LEU A 299 -7.58 -5.68 -6.97
N MET A 300 -7.73 -6.23 -5.76
CA MET A 300 -7.15 -7.52 -5.41
C MET A 300 -8.16 -8.66 -5.62
N HIS A 301 -7.69 -9.77 -6.18
CA HIS A 301 -8.52 -10.96 -6.37
C HIS A 301 -8.40 -11.90 -5.17
N PHE A 302 -9.44 -11.95 -4.32
CA PHE A 302 -9.51 -12.82 -3.13
C PHE A 302 -8.31 -12.65 -2.17
N PRO A 303 -8.08 -11.43 -1.63
CA PRO A 303 -6.92 -11.16 -0.79
C PRO A 303 -6.99 -11.90 0.55
N THR A 304 -5.84 -12.38 1.02
CA THR A 304 -5.66 -12.83 2.40
C THR A 304 -5.30 -11.65 3.28
N TRP A 305 -6.11 -11.39 4.30
CA TRP A 305 -5.85 -10.36 5.29
C TRP A 305 -4.92 -10.91 6.37
N VAL A 306 -3.72 -10.34 6.48
CA VAL A 306 -2.77 -10.65 7.56
C VAL A 306 -2.71 -9.44 8.46
N ASP A 307 -3.53 -9.45 9.51
CA ASP A 307 -3.56 -8.41 10.52
C ASP A 307 -2.77 -8.86 11.74
N LEU A 308 -1.65 -8.20 12.02
CA LEU A 308 -0.73 -8.55 13.10
C LEU A 308 -1.19 -8.02 14.47
N LYS A 309 -2.08 -7.03 14.48
CA LYS A 309 -2.60 -6.41 15.70
C LYS A 309 -4.00 -5.87 15.42
N GLY A 310 -5.03 -6.57 15.92
CA GLY A 310 -6.36 -6.00 15.96
C GLY A 310 -6.32 -4.64 16.67
N GLU A 311 -6.73 -3.60 15.94
CA GLU A 311 -6.78 -2.18 16.35
C GLU A 311 -5.42 -1.55 16.73
N ASP A 312 -5.25 -0.26 16.39
CA ASP A 312 -4.01 0.50 16.58
C ASP A 312 -3.65 0.62 18.09
N ALA A 313 -2.81 -0.29 18.60
CA ALA A 313 -2.42 -0.31 20.01
C ALA A 313 -1.05 0.35 20.28
N VAL A 314 -0.97 1.12 21.38
CA VAL A 314 0.29 1.68 21.89
C VAL A 314 1.21 0.54 22.34
N PRO A 315 2.48 0.47 21.91
CA PRO A 315 3.39 -0.55 22.40
C PRO A 315 3.63 -0.40 23.91
N GLU A 316 3.68 -1.50 24.66
CA GLU A 316 3.93 -1.49 26.12
C GLU A 316 5.25 -0.79 26.51
N THR A 317 6.20 -0.69 25.58
CA THR A 317 7.49 -0.03 25.78
C THR A 317 7.43 1.50 25.61
N VAL A 318 6.24 2.04 25.33
CA VAL A 318 6.01 3.46 25.10
C VAL A 318 5.19 4.03 26.25
N HIS A 319 5.83 4.89 27.05
CA HIS A 319 5.10 5.75 27.97
C HIS A 319 4.77 7.05 27.25
N HIS A 320 3.49 7.41 27.18
CA HIS A 320 3.03 8.64 26.56
C HIS A 320 2.25 9.50 27.53
N VAL A 321 2.52 10.81 27.50
CA VAL A 321 1.87 11.81 28.36
C VAL A 321 1.48 13.03 27.54
N VAL A 322 0.51 13.79 28.04
CA VAL A 322 0.13 15.09 27.49
C VAL A 322 0.39 16.20 28.48
N CYS A 323 0.91 17.33 28.01
CA CYS A 323 1.03 18.55 28.78
C CYS A 323 0.10 19.60 28.17
N MET A 324 -0.88 20.06 28.95
CA MET A 324 -1.79 21.10 28.51
C MET A 324 -1.06 22.45 28.50
N VAL A 325 -0.99 23.09 27.34
CA VAL A 325 -0.42 24.43 27.15
C VAL A 325 -1.56 25.43 27.24
N ASP A 326 -1.58 26.19 28.32
CA ASP A 326 -2.66 27.14 28.61
C ASP A 326 -2.12 28.57 28.68
N PRO A 327 -2.44 29.45 27.72
CA PRO A 327 -1.91 30.80 27.64
C PRO A 327 -2.53 31.75 28.67
N GLN A 328 -3.65 31.36 29.28
CA GLN A 328 -4.30 32.10 30.35
C GLN A 328 -3.70 31.73 31.71
N LYS A 329 -3.27 30.47 31.90
CA LYS A 329 -2.65 30.00 33.15
C LYS A 329 -1.13 30.21 33.19
N ASP A 330 -0.44 30.09 32.05
CA ASP A 330 0.99 30.41 31.93
C ASP A 330 1.17 31.76 31.24
N ALA A 331 1.22 32.85 32.02
CA ALA A 331 1.43 34.21 31.51
C ALA A 331 2.90 34.52 31.16
N SER A 332 3.82 33.55 31.23
CA SER A 332 5.25 33.81 30.98
C SER A 332 5.53 34.36 29.58
N TRP A 333 4.70 34.01 28.59
CA TRP A 333 4.81 34.50 27.21
C TRP A 333 4.77 36.01 27.09
N GLN A 334 4.10 36.71 28.00
CA GLN A 334 4.01 38.17 27.99
C GLN A 334 5.35 38.85 28.31
N ALA A 335 6.25 38.16 29.03
CA ALA A 335 7.53 38.67 29.47
C ALA A 335 8.73 37.98 28.78
N MET A 336 8.48 37.03 27.85
CA MET A 336 9.55 36.32 27.14
C MET A 336 10.33 37.27 26.23
N ARG A 337 11.63 37.42 26.50
CA ARG A 337 12.53 38.20 25.65
C ARG A 337 13.03 37.43 24.43
N ALA A 338 13.11 36.11 24.55
CA ALA A 338 13.48 35.20 23.47
C ALA A 338 12.42 34.11 23.42
N HIS A 339 11.84 33.90 22.24
CA HIS A 339 10.84 32.88 21.97
C HIS A 339 10.97 32.41 20.53
N VAL A 340 10.32 31.31 20.20
CA VAL A 340 10.26 30.83 18.82
C VAL A 340 9.58 31.87 17.94
N THR A 341 10.14 32.16 16.77
CA THR A 341 9.49 33.00 15.76
C THR A 341 8.19 32.32 15.33
N THR A 342 7.08 33.06 15.28
CA THR A 342 5.78 32.50 14.84
C THR A 342 5.70 32.43 13.30
N ASP A 343 4.67 31.77 12.80
CA ASP A 343 4.40 31.53 11.37
C ASP A 343 3.82 32.76 10.62
N GLY A 344 3.71 33.90 11.30
CA GLY A 344 3.21 35.15 10.73
C GLY A 344 1.70 35.17 10.46
N VAL A 345 0.94 34.15 10.88
CA VAL A 345 -0.52 34.09 10.67
C VAL A 345 -1.25 35.25 11.35
N HIS A 346 -0.67 35.76 12.45
CA HIS A 346 -1.19 36.85 13.25
C HIS A 346 -0.65 38.23 12.85
N ALA A 347 0.14 38.35 11.78
CA ALA A 347 0.78 39.61 11.39
C ALA A 347 -0.20 40.77 11.07
N LYS A 348 -1.47 40.45 10.79
CA LYS A 348 -2.55 41.43 10.55
C LYS A 348 -3.55 41.50 11.71
N ASP A 349 -3.38 40.68 12.73
CA ASP A 349 -4.22 40.67 13.92
C ASP A 349 -3.65 41.70 14.92
N ASN A 350 -4.50 42.35 15.71
CA ASN A 350 -4.07 43.33 16.72
C ASN A 350 -3.67 42.62 18.02
N VAL A 351 -2.67 41.73 17.95
CA VAL A 351 -2.17 40.96 19.09
C VAL A 351 -1.33 41.85 20.01
N ARG A 352 -1.62 41.81 21.31
CA ARG A 352 -0.92 42.60 22.34
C ARG A 352 -0.70 41.78 23.61
N PRO A 353 0.47 41.86 24.26
CA PRO A 353 0.65 41.28 25.59
C PRO A 353 -0.43 41.77 26.56
N GLY A 354 -1.09 40.83 27.25
CA GLY A 354 -2.19 41.10 28.19
C GLY A 354 -3.60 41.20 27.59
N SER A 355 -3.74 41.14 26.25
CA SER A 355 -5.05 40.98 25.60
C SER A 355 -5.53 39.52 25.68
N ASN A 356 -6.85 39.32 25.84
CA ASN A 356 -7.48 37.99 25.91
C ASN A 356 -8.30 37.66 24.65
N THR A 357 -7.97 38.24 23.49
CA THR A 357 -8.61 37.86 22.22
C THR A 357 -8.16 36.47 21.78
N ALA A 358 -9.00 35.78 20.99
CA ALA A 358 -8.67 34.45 20.47
C ALA A 358 -7.35 34.43 19.68
N GLU A 359 -7.09 35.45 18.87
CA GLU A 359 -5.86 35.61 18.11
C GLU A 359 -4.65 35.82 19.03
N THR A 360 -4.80 36.61 20.09
CA THR A 360 -3.71 36.83 21.06
C THR A 360 -3.35 35.54 21.79
N LEU A 361 -4.37 34.81 22.26
CA LEU A 361 -4.15 33.54 22.96
C LEU A 361 -3.57 32.48 22.03
N SER A 362 -3.99 32.46 20.76
CA SER A 362 -3.40 31.61 19.71
C SER A 362 -1.93 31.91 19.47
N GLU A 363 -1.55 33.18 19.36
CA GLU A 363 -0.13 33.54 19.21
C GLU A 363 0.69 33.17 20.45
N ALA A 364 0.11 33.38 21.64
CA ALA A 364 0.72 32.99 22.92
C ALA A 364 0.98 31.48 23.00
N ILE A 365 0.06 30.63 22.52
CA ILE A 365 0.29 29.17 22.44
C ILE A 365 1.53 28.86 21.61
N LYS A 366 1.67 29.45 20.41
CA LYS A 366 2.82 29.19 19.52
C LYS A 366 4.14 29.51 20.23
N MET A 367 4.19 30.61 20.97
CA MET A 367 5.35 31.00 21.78
C MET A 367 5.61 30.02 22.93
N LEU A 368 4.56 29.68 23.71
CA LEU A 368 4.65 28.78 24.85
C LEU A 368 5.08 27.36 24.45
N LYS A 369 4.62 26.84 23.31
CA LYS A 369 5.01 25.52 22.81
C LYS A 369 6.51 25.40 22.55
N GLY A 370 7.12 26.46 22.00
CA GLY A 370 8.58 26.52 21.85
C GLY A 370 9.30 26.45 23.20
N GLU A 371 8.78 27.16 24.22
CA GLU A 371 9.33 27.16 25.57
C GLU A 371 9.12 25.82 26.29
N TYR A 372 7.94 25.22 26.19
CA TYR A 372 7.63 23.92 26.78
C TYR A 372 8.48 22.80 26.16
N THR A 373 8.82 22.92 24.88
CA THR A 373 9.79 22.01 24.24
C THR A 373 11.16 22.08 24.95
N LEU A 374 11.65 23.28 25.29
CA LEU A 374 12.89 23.43 26.05
C LEU A 374 12.77 22.90 27.48
N ARG A 375 11.64 23.15 28.15
CA ARG A 375 11.38 22.61 29.50
C ARG A 375 11.42 21.08 29.47
N ALA A 376 10.75 20.44 28.53
CA ALA A 376 10.74 18.98 28.36
C ALA A 376 12.15 18.43 28.14
N ILE A 377 12.92 19.06 27.24
CA ILE A 377 14.32 18.67 26.95
C ILE A 377 15.18 18.73 28.22
N ASN A 378 15.02 19.77 29.03
CA ASN A 378 15.83 19.99 30.22
C ASN A 378 15.42 19.09 31.39
N GLU A 379 14.12 18.99 31.67
CA GLU A 379 13.57 18.19 32.77
C GLU A 379 13.97 16.72 32.62
N HIS A 380 13.84 16.17 31.41
CA HIS A 380 14.18 14.77 31.13
C HIS A 380 15.61 14.56 30.64
N GLN A 381 16.45 15.60 30.68
CA GLN A 381 17.84 15.56 30.22
C GLN A 381 18.02 14.90 28.85
N MET A 382 17.12 15.22 27.91
CA MET A 382 17.04 14.52 26.64
C MET A 382 18.36 14.66 25.86
N ASP A 383 18.99 13.53 25.57
CA ASP A 383 20.19 13.45 24.75
C ASP A 383 19.88 13.11 23.29
N ARG A 384 18.70 12.53 23.04
CA ARG A 384 18.23 12.16 21.72
C ARG A 384 16.71 12.17 21.62
N ALA A 385 16.14 12.98 20.73
CA ALA A 385 14.70 12.97 20.50
C ALA A 385 14.32 13.27 19.05
N ILE A 386 13.15 12.77 18.63
CA ILE A 386 12.44 13.33 17.46
C ILE A 386 11.41 14.33 17.97
N ILE A 387 11.34 15.48 17.31
CA ILE A 387 10.42 16.56 17.61
C ILE A 387 9.52 16.76 16.39
N PHE A 388 8.21 16.62 16.58
CA PHE A 388 7.21 16.73 15.53
C PHE A 388 6.56 18.12 15.54
N CYS A 389 6.53 18.76 14.38
CA CYS A 389 5.81 19.99 14.13
C CYS A 389 4.83 19.79 12.95
N ARG A 390 3.75 20.58 12.92
CA ARG A 390 2.75 20.50 11.84
C ARG A 390 3.29 20.95 10.49
N THR A 391 3.97 22.10 10.45
CA THR A 391 4.42 22.69 9.18
C THR A 391 5.93 22.72 9.04
N LYS A 392 6.36 22.86 7.78
CA LYS A 392 7.77 23.01 7.40
C LYS A 392 8.38 24.28 8.02
N LEU A 393 7.60 25.37 8.03
CA LEU A 393 8.02 26.65 8.60
C LEU A 393 8.19 26.54 10.13
N ASP A 394 7.28 25.82 10.81
CA ASP A 394 7.41 25.60 12.26
C ASP A 394 8.67 24.80 12.60
N CYS A 395 9.02 23.80 11.78
CA CYS A 395 10.29 23.07 11.93
C CYS A 395 11.49 24.03 11.88
N ASP A 396 11.53 24.91 10.87
CA ASP A 396 12.62 25.86 10.65
C ASP A 396 12.69 26.95 11.73
N ASN A 397 11.54 27.42 12.19
CA ASN A 397 11.42 28.35 13.30
C ASN A 397 11.97 27.73 14.59
N LEU A 398 11.59 26.48 14.88
CA LEU A 398 12.04 25.76 16.06
C LEU A 398 13.53 25.43 16.01
N GLU A 399 14.07 25.00 14.86
CA GLU A 399 15.51 24.75 14.67
C GLU A 399 16.32 26.02 14.98
N ARG A 400 15.90 27.17 14.43
CA ARG A 400 16.55 28.46 14.70
C ARG A 400 16.49 28.82 16.18
N TYR A 401 15.31 28.68 16.79
CA TYR A 401 15.12 28.99 18.21
C TYR A 401 16.00 28.14 19.12
N LEU A 402 15.99 26.81 18.96
CA LEU A 402 16.80 25.90 19.77
C LEU A 402 18.30 26.17 19.62
N ARG A 403 18.77 26.42 18.38
CA ARG A 403 20.18 26.76 18.12
C ARG A 403 20.56 28.10 18.73
N GLN A 404 19.69 29.10 18.67
CA GLN A 404 19.94 30.42 19.25
C GLN A 404 20.03 30.37 20.77
N VAL A 405 19.13 29.63 21.43
CA VAL A 405 19.04 29.63 22.90
C VAL A 405 20.07 28.72 23.57
N GLY A 406 20.44 27.59 22.96
CA GLY A 406 21.35 26.63 23.61
C GLY A 406 22.52 26.12 22.78
N GLY A 407 22.70 26.59 21.54
CA GLY A 407 23.82 26.21 20.68
C GLY A 407 24.01 24.69 20.60
N GLN A 408 25.17 24.19 21.01
CA GLN A 408 25.50 22.76 20.99
C GLN A 408 24.66 21.93 21.98
N LYS A 409 24.17 22.53 23.08
CA LYS A 409 23.32 21.82 24.05
C LYS A 409 22.03 21.33 23.40
N TYR A 410 21.49 22.12 22.46
CA TYR A 410 20.28 21.81 21.70
C TYR A 410 20.57 21.60 20.21
N SER A 411 21.69 20.94 19.89
CA SER A 411 22.06 20.63 18.51
C SER A 411 20.94 19.85 17.82
N CYS A 412 20.43 20.43 16.74
CA CYS A 412 19.25 19.94 16.04
C CYS A 412 19.39 20.11 14.53
N VAL A 413 18.62 19.32 13.78
CA VAL A 413 18.48 19.42 12.32
C VAL A 413 17.02 19.23 11.90
N CYS A 414 16.64 19.86 10.80
CA CYS A 414 15.32 19.71 10.20
C CYS A 414 15.26 18.65 9.09
N LEU A 415 14.12 17.95 9.01
CA LEU A 415 13.78 17.03 7.93
C LEU A 415 12.33 17.29 7.49
N HIS A 416 12.16 17.96 6.35
CA HIS A 416 10.87 18.23 5.72
C HIS A 416 11.01 18.45 4.21
N GLY A 417 9.88 18.52 3.49
CA GLY A 417 9.84 18.51 2.02
C GLY A 417 10.44 19.73 1.30
N ASP A 418 10.73 20.84 2.00
CA ASP A 418 11.36 22.03 1.38
C ASP A 418 12.89 22.00 1.49
N ARG A 419 13.46 21.11 2.32
CA ARG A 419 14.90 20.89 2.35
C ARG A 419 15.34 20.15 1.10
N LYS A 420 16.54 20.49 0.61
CA LYS A 420 17.10 19.82 -0.58
C LYS A 420 17.30 18.32 -0.29
N PRO A 421 17.10 17.41 -1.25
CA PRO A 421 17.26 15.97 -1.02
C PRO A 421 18.61 15.59 -0.38
N GLN A 422 19.71 16.18 -0.85
CA GLN A 422 21.05 15.96 -0.29
C GLN A 422 21.17 16.43 1.16
N GLU A 423 20.53 17.55 1.50
CA GLU A 423 20.49 18.11 2.85
C GLU A 423 19.69 17.22 3.80
N ARG A 424 18.53 16.71 3.36
CA ARG A 424 17.71 15.76 4.15
C ARG A 424 18.50 14.50 4.50
N LYS A 425 19.19 13.91 3.51
CA LYS A 425 20.06 12.75 3.72
C LYS A 425 21.19 13.07 4.70
N ALA A 426 21.89 14.19 4.51
CA ALA A 426 22.97 14.59 5.40
C ALA A 426 22.49 14.84 6.83
N ASN A 427 21.33 15.48 7.01
CA ASN A 427 20.73 15.72 8.32
C ASN A 427 20.32 14.43 9.02
N LEU A 428 19.71 13.49 8.29
CA LEU A 428 19.36 12.18 8.82
C LEU A 428 20.62 11.41 9.25
N GLU A 429 21.67 11.42 8.44
CA GLU A 429 22.95 10.78 8.79
C GLU A 429 23.60 11.42 10.02
N LYS A 430 23.60 12.75 10.14
CA LYS A 430 24.08 13.44 11.36
C LYS A 430 23.35 12.98 12.60
N PHE A 431 22.02 12.82 12.52
CA PHE A 431 21.20 12.35 13.64
C PHE A 431 21.41 10.85 13.93
N LYS A 432 21.54 10.01 12.89
CA LYS A 432 21.85 8.57 13.04
C LYS A 432 23.23 8.36 13.68
N ALA A 433 24.21 9.13 13.26
CA ALA A 433 25.59 9.15 13.78
C ALA A 433 25.73 9.87 15.14
N LYS A 434 24.63 10.33 15.75
CA LYS A 434 24.61 11.05 17.05
C LYS A 434 25.47 12.32 17.08
N GLN A 435 25.68 12.97 15.94
CA GLN A 435 26.37 14.26 15.86
C GLN A 435 25.47 15.43 16.28
N VAL A 436 24.15 15.23 16.20
CA VAL A 436 23.12 16.14 16.68
C VAL A 436 22.14 15.39 17.57
N LYS A 437 21.58 16.08 18.57
CA LYS A 437 20.69 15.48 19.56
C LYS A 437 19.24 15.39 19.09
N PHE A 438 18.77 16.36 18.32
CA PHE A 438 17.35 16.47 17.98
C PHE A 438 17.10 16.46 16.47
N LEU A 439 16.12 15.68 16.04
CA LEU A 439 15.60 15.69 14.67
C LEU A 439 14.20 16.30 14.68
N ILE A 440 14.05 17.46 14.03
CA ILE A 440 12.78 18.18 13.92
C ILE A 440 12.16 17.85 12.56
N CYS A 441 10.90 17.42 12.53
CA CYS A 441 10.28 16.97 11.28
C CYS A 441 8.76 17.15 11.25
N THR A 442 8.20 17.06 10.03
CA THR A 442 6.75 16.96 9.79
C THR A 442 6.35 15.50 9.57
N ASP A 443 5.07 15.15 9.72
CA ASP A 443 4.58 13.78 9.51
C ASP A 443 5.00 13.17 8.18
N VAL A 444 4.79 13.92 7.08
CA VAL A 444 5.14 13.47 5.71
C VAL A 444 6.61 13.08 5.60
N ALA A 445 7.48 13.78 6.32
CA ALA A 445 8.92 13.61 6.25
C ALA A 445 9.40 12.49 7.19
N ALA A 446 8.61 12.18 8.21
CA ALA A 446 8.89 11.13 9.18
C ALA A 446 8.35 9.75 8.79
N ARG A 447 7.40 9.71 7.85
CA ARG A 447 6.94 8.45 7.23
C ARG A 447 8.10 7.75 6.53
N GLY A 448 8.23 6.45 6.78
CA GLY A 448 9.37 5.69 6.32
C GLY A 448 10.75 6.15 6.83
N LEU A 449 10.90 6.84 7.97
CA LEU A 449 12.23 6.99 8.60
C LEU A 449 12.62 5.71 9.35
N ASP A 450 13.71 5.07 8.94
CA ASP A 450 14.35 3.98 9.69
C ASP A 450 15.13 4.53 10.89
N VAL A 451 14.38 5.08 11.86
CA VAL A 451 14.87 5.44 13.18
C VAL A 451 13.85 4.98 14.21
N THR A 452 14.15 3.87 14.88
CA THR A 452 13.31 3.25 15.91
C THR A 452 14.12 3.08 17.21
N GLY A 453 13.42 2.87 18.33
CA GLY A 453 14.09 2.71 19.63
C GLY A 453 14.71 3.98 20.17
N LEU A 454 14.14 5.15 19.84
CA LEU A 454 14.54 6.40 20.46
C LEU A 454 14.07 6.43 21.93
N PRO A 455 14.78 7.17 22.80
CA PRO A 455 14.38 7.31 24.19
C PRO A 455 13.27 8.35 24.36
N PHE A 456 13.21 9.37 23.50
CA PHE A 456 12.27 10.49 23.65
C PHE A 456 11.64 10.92 22.32
N ILE A 457 10.38 11.34 22.40
CA ILE A 457 9.64 12.04 21.35
C ILE A 457 8.90 13.22 21.94
N ILE A 458 8.86 14.34 21.22
CA ILE A 458 8.05 15.51 21.55
C ILE A 458 7.12 15.81 20.39
N ASN A 459 5.81 15.79 20.61
CA ASN A 459 4.81 16.34 19.69
C ASN A 459 4.57 17.80 20.07
N VAL A 460 5.16 18.74 19.33
CA VAL A 460 4.96 20.19 19.56
C VAL A 460 3.58 20.61 19.09
N THR A 461 3.13 20.04 17.98
CA THR A 461 1.73 20.12 17.53
C THR A 461 1.16 18.72 17.52
N LEU A 462 -0.02 18.53 18.09
CA LEU A 462 -0.74 17.25 17.99
C LEU A 462 -1.14 17.03 16.52
N PRO A 463 -1.08 15.79 15.98
CA PRO A 463 -1.57 15.55 14.63
C PRO A 463 -3.10 15.65 14.56
N ASP A 464 -3.61 16.07 13.40
CA ASP A 464 -5.04 16.12 13.08
C ASP A 464 -5.61 14.74 12.68
N GLU A 465 -4.75 13.77 12.37
CA GLU A 465 -5.13 12.39 12.15
C GLU A 465 -4.60 11.49 13.28
N LYS A 466 -5.49 10.77 13.94
CA LYS A 466 -5.17 9.81 15.01
C LYS A 466 -4.14 8.73 14.63
N SER A 467 -4.20 8.22 13.39
CA SER A 467 -3.19 7.28 12.87
C SER A 467 -1.76 7.85 12.87
N ASN A 468 -1.60 9.15 12.59
CA ASN A 468 -0.28 9.77 12.64
C ASN A 468 0.24 9.83 14.08
N TYR A 469 -0.61 10.01 15.09
CA TYR A 469 -0.19 9.97 16.50
C TYR A 469 0.48 8.64 16.85
N VAL A 470 -0.17 7.52 16.48
CA VAL A 470 0.36 6.16 16.70
C VAL A 470 1.69 5.97 15.97
N HIS A 471 1.80 6.43 14.72
CA HIS A 471 3.05 6.39 13.96
C HIS A 471 4.17 7.20 14.59
N ARG A 472 3.87 8.38 15.15
CA ARG A 472 4.85 9.23 15.82
C ARG A 472 5.38 8.52 17.05
N ILE A 473 4.50 8.10 17.97
CA ILE A 473 4.93 7.45 19.21
C ILE A 473 5.51 6.05 18.96
N GLY A 474 5.18 5.39 17.85
CA GLY A 474 5.83 4.13 17.45
C GLY A 474 7.33 4.26 17.15
N ARG A 475 7.89 5.48 17.04
CA ARG A 475 9.35 5.70 16.89
C ARG A 475 10.11 5.65 18.22
N VAL A 476 9.41 5.72 19.36
CA VAL A 476 9.98 5.66 20.70
C VAL A 476 9.86 4.24 21.27
N GLY A 477 10.82 3.83 22.09
CA GLY A 477 10.82 2.52 22.73
C GLY A 477 11.22 1.35 21.81
N ARG A 478 11.69 0.27 22.44
CA ARG A 478 11.99 -1.05 21.83
C ARG A 478 11.88 -2.10 22.92
N ALA A 479 11.79 -3.39 22.58
CA ALA A 479 11.64 -4.51 23.52
C ALA A 479 12.52 -4.46 24.80
N GLU A 480 13.71 -3.82 24.75
CA GLU A 480 14.64 -3.71 25.90
C GLU A 480 14.66 -2.32 26.61
N ARG A 481 13.93 -1.31 26.10
CA ARG A 481 14.00 0.09 26.57
C ARG A 481 12.64 0.77 26.54
N MET A 482 12.22 1.29 27.70
CA MET A 482 11.14 2.25 27.79
C MET A 482 11.55 3.56 27.13
N GLY A 483 10.64 4.17 26.39
CA GLY A 483 10.82 5.55 25.96
C GLY A 483 9.58 6.39 26.21
N LEU A 484 9.79 7.69 26.22
CA LEU A 484 8.81 8.68 26.63
C LEU A 484 8.37 9.54 25.43
N ALA A 485 7.07 9.58 25.17
CA ALA A 485 6.44 10.49 24.22
C ALA A 485 5.68 11.59 24.96
N ILE A 486 6.06 12.84 24.76
CA ILE A 486 5.40 14.00 25.37
C ILE A 486 4.63 14.75 24.28
N SER A 487 3.33 14.96 24.47
CA SER A 487 2.53 15.79 23.55
C SER A 487 2.13 17.11 24.20
N LEU A 488 2.45 18.22 23.55
CA LEU A 488 2.02 19.54 23.97
C LEU A 488 0.67 19.84 23.33
N VAL A 489 -0.37 20.06 24.15
CA VAL A 489 -1.75 20.21 23.69
C VAL A 489 -2.28 21.60 24.08
N ALA A 490 -2.62 22.42 23.08
CA ALA A 490 -3.17 23.74 23.27
C ALA A 490 -4.55 23.67 23.95
N THR A 491 -4.77 24.47 25.01
CA THR A 491 -6.09 24.51 25.67
C THR A 491 -7.11 25.38 24.96
N VAL A 492 -6.68 26.18 23.99
CA VAL A 492 -7.51 27.02 23.13
C VAL A 492 -7.15 26.76 21.67
N PRO A 493 -8.09 26.91 20.72
CA PRO A 493 -7.79 26.71 19.31
C PRO A 493 -6.71 27.66 18.82
N GLU A 494 -5.78 27.13 18.01
CA GLU A 494 -4.76 27.94 17.35
C GLU A 494 -5.22 28.34 15.94
N LYS A 495 -5.07 29.62 15.59
CA LYS A 495 -5.20 30.05 14.21
C LYS A 495 -3.97 29.58 13.45
N VAL A 496 -4.18 28.88 12.34
CA VAL A 496 -3.10 28.29 11.54
C VAL A 496 -3.34 28.50 10.06
N TRP A 497 -2.27 28.49 9.28
CA TRP A 497 -2.36 28.45 7.82
C TRP A 497 -3.04 27.15 7.33
N TYR A 498 -3.94 27.29 6.35
CA TYR A 498 -4.63 26.21 5.66
C TYR A 498 -4.92 26.61 4.21
N HIS A 499 -4.22 25.97 3.27
CA HIS A 499 -4.23 26.31 1.85
C HIS A 499 -4.85 25.18 1.04
N GLY A 500 -6.10 25.32 0.63
CA GLY A 500 -6.70 24.40 -0.35
C GLY A 500 -6.60 24.91 -1.78
N GLN A 501 -7.36 24.28 -2.67
CA GLN A 501 -7.30 24.54 -4.12
C GLN A 501 -7.69 25.99 -4.50
N TRP A 502 -8.43 26.68 -3.64
CA TRP A 502 -8.81 28.09 -3.84
C TRP A 502 -7.64 29.07 -3.64
N CYS A 503 -6.56 28.65 -2.96
CA CYS A 503 -5.38 29.49 -2.77
C CYS A 503 -4.54 29.50 -4.05
N SER A 504 -4.56 30.62 -4.78
CA SER A 504 -3.83 30.78 -6.04
C SER A 504 -2.32 30.58 -5.89
N SER A 505 -1.74 31.00 -4.77
CA SER A 505 -0.31 30.82 -4.49
C SER A 505 0.04 29.45 -3.90
N ARG A 506 -0.97 28.62 -3.58
CA ARG A 506 -0.82 27.33 -2.88
C ARG A 506 0.10 27.44 -1.65
N GLY A 507 -0.05 28.53 -0.90
CA GLY A 507 0.73 28.82 0.30
C GLY A 507 2.09 29.47 0.08
N LYS A 508 2.59 29.59 -1.15
CA LYS A 508 3.85 30.31 -1.42
C LYS A 508 3.64 31.81 -1.21
N ASN A 509 4.30 32.38 -0.20
CA ASN A 509 4.21 33.80 0.15
C ASN A 509 2.75 34.27 0.32
N CYS A 510 1.85 33.42 0.83
CA CYS A 510 0.46 33.80 1.07
C CYS A 510 0.38 34.80 2.23
N TRP A 511 -0.45 35.84 2.07
CA TRP A 511 -0.68 36.88 3.09
C TRP A 511 -2.17 37.02 3.45
N ASN A 512 -3.01 36.07 3.02
CA ASN A 512 -4.44 36.09 3.32
C ASN A 512 -4.71 35.40 4.66
N THR A 513 -4.56 36.16 5.75
CA THR A 513 -4.70 35.68 7.13
C THR A 513 -6.16 35.52 7.60
N GLN A 514 -7.13 35.69 6.69
CA GLN A 514 -8.54 35.50 7.02
C GLN A 514 -8.88 34.00 7.14
N LEU A 515 -9.99 33.70 7.82
CA LEU A 515 -10.48 32.34 7.99
C LEU A 515 -11.12 31.80 6.69
N THR A 516 -11.14 30.48 6.52
CA THR A 516 -11.65 29.83 5.31
C THR A 516 -13.14 30.01 5.07
N ASP A 517 -13.93 30.24 6.12
CA ASP A 517 -15.36 30.55 6.06
C ASP A 517 -15.65 31.83 5.25
N VAL A 518 -14.71 32.78 5.25
CA VAL A 518 -14.74 34.01 4.46
C VAL A 518 -13.75 34.00 3.29
N LYS A 519 -13.45 32.81 2.75
CA LYS A 519 -12.51 32.58 1.62
C LYS A 519 -11.06 33.00 1.91
N GLY A 520 -10.68 32.97 3.18
CA GLY A 520 -9.32 33.17 3.64
C GLY A 520 -8.40 31.95 3.46
N CYS A 521 -7.20 32.00 4.03
CA CYS A 521 -6.23 30.89 4.02
C CYS A 521 -5.82 30.44 5.43
N CYS A 522 -6.69 30.66 6.42
CA CYS A 522 -6.48 30.22 7.79
C CYS A 522 -7.67 29.42 8.31
N MET A 523 -7.43 28.59 9.32
CA MET A 523 -8.46 27.89 10.08
C MET A 523 -8.09 27.88 11.56
N TRP A 524 -9.07 27.57 12.41
CA TRP A 524 -8.83 27.24 13.81
C TRP A 524 -8.47 25.76 13.93
N TYR A 525 -7.40 25.46 14.65
CA TYR A 525 -6.85 24.14 14.89
C TYR A 525 -7.07 23.78 16.35
N ASP A 526 -7.98 22.84 16.59
CA ASP A 526 -8.44 22.48 17.94
C ASP A 526 -7.78 21.18 18.41
N GLU A 527 -6.65 21.32 19.11
CA GLU A 527 -5.92 20.16 19.62
C GLU A 527 -6.61 19.44 20.78
N LYS A 528 -7.56 20.08 21.48
CA LYS A 528 -8.36 19.39 22.49
C LYS A 528 -9.31 18.39 21.83
N MET A 529 -9.91 18.79 20.70
CA MET A 529 -10.74 17.89 19.90
C MET A 529 -9.91 16.71 19.37
N TYR A 530 -8.74 16.98 18.79
CA TYR A 530 -7.86 15.92 18.28
C TYR A 530 -7.34 14.99 19.40
N LEU A 531 -7.07 15.51 20.59
CA LEU A 531 -6.72 14.69 21.74
C LEU A 531 -7.86 13.72 22.09
N ALA A 532 -9.10 14.22 22.16
CA ALA A 532 -10.26 13.38 22.43
C ALA A 532 -10.45 12.28 21.37
N GLU A 533 -10.25 12.59 20.09
CA GLU A 533 -10.31 11.59 19.00
C GLU A 533 -9.20 10.54 19.10
N ILE A 534 -8.01 10.92 19.57
CA ILE A 534 -6.89 10.00 19.81
C ILE A 534 -7.18 9.09 21.00
N GLU A 535 -7.67 9.64 22.12
CA GLU A 535 -8.02 8.89 23.32
C GLU A 535 -9.16 7.90 23.07
N ASP A 536 -10.19 8.31 22.33
CA ASP A 536 -11.28 7.44 21.89
C ASP A 536 -10.77 6.28 21.02
N HIS A 537 -9.89 6.59 20.06
CA HIS A 537 -9.33 5.58 19.17
C HIS A 537 -8.42 4.57 19.87
N LEU A 538 -7.65 5.01 20.85
CA LEU A 538 -6.79 4.16 21.65
C LEU A 538 -7.54 3.49 22.81
N ASN A 539 -8.81 3.88 23.03
CA ASN A 539 -9.62 3.48 24.16
C ASN A 539 -8.89 3.67 25.51
N VAL A 540 -8.20 4.81 25.66
CA VAL A 540 -7.42 5.15 26.85
C VAL A 540 -7.41 6.67 27.06
N THR A 541 -7.47 7.11 28.32
CA THR A 541 -7.16 8.50 28.68
C THR A 541 -5.67 8.63 28.89
N ILE A 542 -5.01 9.53 28.16
CA ILE A 542 -3.57 9.72 28.24
C ILE A 542 -3.26 10.54 29.50
N GLN A 543 -2.25 10.10 30.25
CA GLN A 543 -1.83 10.78 31.48
C GLN A 543 -1.47 12.24 31.21
N GLN A 544 -2.08 13.15 31.96
CA GLN A 544 -1.75 14.57 31.91
C GLN A 544 -0.65 14.91 32.90
N VAL A 545 0.31 15.73 32.47
CA VAL A 545 1.37 16.30 33.30
C VAL A 545 1.26 17.81 33.35
N ASP A 546 1.77 18.39 34.43
CA ASP A 546 1.77 19.83 34.65
C ASP A 546 2.80 20.56 33.76
N LYS A 547 2.76 21.89 33.77
CA LYS A 547 3.61 22.77 32.95
C LYS A 547 5.12 22.68 33.24
N ASP A 548 5.50 22.05 34.34
CA ASP A 548 6.89 21.73 34.67
C ASP A 548 7.35 20.42 34.01
N LEU A 549 6.45 19.73 33.31
CA LEU A 549 6.71 18.52 32.52
C LEU A 549 7.29 17.37 33.33
N LYS A 550 7.03 17.36 34.65
CA LYS A 550 7.38 16.24 35.50
C LYS A 550 6.43 15.08 35.24
N VAL A 551 7.00 13.98 34.78
CA VAL A 551 6.29 12.73 34.60
C VAL A 551 6.36 11.95 35.92
N PRO A 552 5.22 11.66 36.58
CA PRO A 552 5.21 10.88 37.81
C PRO A 552 5.86 9.51 37.57
N MET A 553 6.67 9.05 38.53
CA MET A 553 7.13 7.68 38.52
C MET A 553 5.93 6.79 38.85
N ASN A 554 5.39 6.07 37.87
CA ASN A 554 4.32 5.11 38.13
C ASN A 554 4.87 3.92 38.94
N ASP A 555 4.02 3.32 39.79
CA ASP A 555 4.31 2.17 40.69
C ASP A 555 4.83 0.90 39.98
N PHE A 556 4.96 0.92 38.64
CA PHE A 556 5.45 -0.20 37.84
C PHE A 556 6.99 -0.30 37.77
N ASP A 557 7.74 0.74 38.10
CA ASP A 557 9.17 0.80 37.77
C ASP A 557 9.96 1.58 38.82
N GLY A 558 10.23 0.94 39.97
CA GLY A 558 11.08 1.47 41.05
C GLY A 558 12.55 1.77 40.67
N LYS A 559 12.89 1.98 39.38
CA LYS A 559 14.12 2.57 38.81
C LYS A 559 14.07 2.46 37.27
N VAL A 560 13.31 3.29 36.56
CA VAL A 560 13.48 3.42 35.10
C VAL A 560 13.85 4.85 34.72
N THR A 561 15.12 5.03 34.39
CA THR A 561 15.61 6.16 33.59
C THR A 561 15.23 5.88 32.13
N TYR A 562 14.42 6.75 31.50
CA TYR A 562 14.09 6.60 30.09
C TYR A 562 15.36 6.55 29.24
N GLY A 563 15.43 5.59 28.30
CA GLY A 563 16.62 5.39 27.46
C GLY A 563 17.73 4.50 28.03
N GLU A 564 17.69 4.14 29.32
CA GLU A 564 18.58 3.12 29.90
C GLU A 564 18.03 1.70 29.64
N LYS A 565 18.92 0.72 29.46
CA LYS A 565 18.51 -0.69 29.33
C LYS A 565 18.04 -1.18 30.70
N ARG A 566 16.91 -1.90 30.77
CA ARG A 566 16.58 -2.70 31.97
C ARG A 566 17.72 -3.70 32.21
N LEU A 567 18.52 -3.47 33.24
CA LEU A 567 19.65 -4.34 33.61
C LEU A 567 19.23 -5.75 34.06
N ASN A 568 17.94 -5.97 34.34
CA ASN A 568 17.39 -7.21 34.87
C ASN A 568 16.55 -8.05 33.89
N THR A 569 16.56 -7.75 32.59
CA THR A 569 15.99 -8.64 31.57
C THR A 569 17.06 -8.93 30.53
N GLY A 570 17.89 -9.91 30.83
CA GLY A 570 18.87 -10.43 29.89
C GLY A 570 18.18 -11.05 28.69
N THR A 571 18.15 -10.33 27.58
CA THR A 571 18.16 -10.92 26.25
C THR A 571 19.04 -10.04 25.36
N GLY A 572 20.29 -10.47 25.17
CA GLY A 572 21.13 -9.86 24.14
C GLY A 572 20.53 -10.14 22.76
N TYR A 573 20.97 -9.40 21.73
CA TYR A 573 20.64 -9.66 20.33
C TYR A 573 20.88 -11.14 19.94
N LYS A 574 21.86 -11.78 20.59
CA LYS A 574 22.18 -13.20 20.44
C LYS A 574 21.06 -14.12 20.96
N ASP A 575 20.50 -13.80 22.14
CA ASP A 575 19.40 -14.55 22.73
C ASP A 575 18.11 -14.40 21.93
N HIS A 576 17.87 -13.22 21.34
CA HIS A 576 16.71 -13.03 20.47
C HIS A 576 16.82 -13.80 19.15
N VAL A 577 18.03 -13.88 18.56
CA VAL A 577 18.30 -14.75 17.41
C VAL A 577 18.12 -16.22 17.79
N GLU A 578 18.60 -16.65 18.96
CA GLU A 578 18.40 -18.01 19.46
C GLU A 578 16.91 -18.32 19.74
N GLN A 579 16.14 -17.37 20.27
CA GLN A 579 14.70 -17.49 20.49
C GLN A 579 13.89 -17.54 19.19
N LEU A 580 14.31 -16.80 18.16
CA LEU A 580 13.66 -16.81 16.85
C LEU A 580 14.10 -17.98 15.98
N THR A 581 15.25 -18.61 16.28
CA THR A 581 15.80 -19.72 15.49
C THR A 581 14.80 -20.87 15.29
N PRO A 582 14.06 -21.36 16.31
CA PRO A 582 13.03 -22.38 16.11
C PRO A 582 11.91 -21.91 15.19
N VAL A 583 11.45 -20.67 15.34
CA VAL A 583 10.36 -20.09 14.54
C VAL A 583 10.78 -19.91 13.09
N VAL A 584 11.98 -19.38 12.83
CA VAL A 584 12.54 -19.22 11.49
C VAL A 584 12.79 -20.57 10.84
N LYS A 585 13.27 -21.57 11.59
CA LYS A 585 13.42 -22.95 11.09
C LYS A 585 12.08 -23.55 10.70
N GLU A 586 11.05 -23.33 11.50
CA GLU A 586 9.70 -23.82 11.20
C GLU A 586 9.10 -23.11 9.98
N LEU A 587 9.27 -21.79 9.87
CA LEU A 587 8.88 -21.02 8.68
C LEU A 587 9.58 -21.51 7.42
N ALA A 588 10.89 -21.73 7.48
CA ALA A 588 11.66 -22.29 6.37
C ALA A 588 11.21 -23.73 6.04
N ARG A 589 10.84 -24.53 7.04
CA ARG A 589 10.28 -25.88 6.84
C ARG A 589 8.94 -25.79 6.12
N LEU A 590 8.03 -24.94 6.59
CA LEU A 590 6.71 -24.71 5.99
C LEU A 590 6.82 -24.17 4.56
N GLU A 591 7.72 -23.21 4.32
CA GLU A 591 8.00 -22.71 2.98
C GLU A 591 8.49 -23.82 2.06
N ARG A 592 9.46 -24.62 2.52
CA ARG A 592 9.99 -25.75 1.75
C ARG A 592 8.92 -26.81 1.48
N GLU A 593 8.07 -27.10 2.48
CA GLU A 593 6.97 -28.03 2.35
C GLU A 593 5.93 -27.52 1.36
N ALA A 594 5.59 -26.23 1.39
CA ALA A 594 4.72 -25.59 0.41
C ALA A 594 5.31 -25.66 -1.01
N GLN A 595 6.60 -25.36 -1.18
CA GLN A 595 7.30 -25.48 -2.47
C GLN A 595 7.37 -26.93 -2.96
N VAL A 596 7.62 -27.90 -2.08
CA VAL A 596 7.64 -29.33 -2.42
C VAL A 596 6.24 -29.81 -2.80
N LEU A 597 5.20 -29.40 -2.07
CA LEU A 597 3.81 -29.72 -2.40
C LEU A 597 3.41 -29.11 -3.73
N TYR A 598 3.82 -27.86 -4.00
CA TYR A 598 3.65 -27.21 -5.28
C TYR A 598 4.32 -28.00 -6.41
N ASN A 599 5.61 -28.34 -6.26
CA ASN A 599 6.36 -29.10 -7.26
C ASN A 599 5.80 -30.51 -7.47
N LYS A 600 5.37 -31.19 -6.41
CA LYS A 600 4.70 -32.50 -6.52
C LYS A 600 3.40 -32.39 -7.30
N ARG A 601 2.57 -31.38 -7.03
CA ARG A 601 1.36 -31.12 -7.81
C ARG A 601 1.68 -30.77 -9.27
N PHE A 602 2.78 -30.03 -9.50
CA PHE A 602 3.20 -29.63 -10.84
C PHE A 602 3.77 -30.80 -11.66
N LEU A 603 4.52 -31.70 -11.03
CA LEU A 603 5.13 -32.88 -11.67
C LEU A 603 4.15 -34.04 -11.85
N VAL A 604 3.08 -34.10 -11.06
CA VAL A 604 1.97 -35.07 -11.26
C VAL A 604 1.00 -34.58 -12.35
N ALA A 605 1.07 -33.30 -12.72
CA ALA A 605 0.28 -32.70 -13.79
C ALA A 605 1.01 -32.66 -15.15
N GLN A 606 2.29 -33.04 -15.21
CA GLN A 606 3.00 -33.41 -16.44
C GLN A 606 2.89 -34.92 -16.64
#